data_AF-A0A348MXE7-F1
#
_entry.id   AF-A0A348MXE7-F1
#
_cell.length_a   1.000
_cell.length_b   1.000
_cell.length_c   1.000
_cell.angle_alpha   90.00
_cell.angle_beta   90.00
_cell.angle_gamma   90.00
#
_symmetry.space_group_name_H-M   'P 1'
#
loop_
_entity.id
_entity.type
_entity.pdbx_description
1 polymer ?
#
loop_
_entity_poly.entity_id
_entity_poly.type
_entity_poly.pdbx_seq_one_letter_code
_entity_poly.pdbx_strand_id
1 'polypeptide(L)'
;TLANAYAIARNDDGQHKFQSALRHIGFDVKLKPFIERSDGSAKGDWDVGITIDVLEAAPNVDEIILLSGDGDFAILLDKVAQKYNCKTTVYGVDALTANGLIHSASKFIPITTKQLI
;
A
#
# COMPACT_ATOMS: atom_id res chain seq x y z
N THR A 1 6.34 15.18 -4.40
CA THR A 1 5.31 14.21 -4.01
C THR A 1 5.76 12.83 -4.42
N LEU A 2 5.74 11.85 -3.52
CA LEU A 2 6.04 10.45 -3.81
C LEU A 2 4.73 9.68 -3.98
N ALA A 3 4.59 8.89 -5.04
CA ALA A 3 3.39 8.10 -5.31
C ALA A 3 3.78 6.74 -5.89
N ASN A 4 3.82 5.71 -5.05
CA ASN A 4 4.22 4.36 -5.44
C ASN A 4 2.99 3.46 -5.55
N ALA A 5 2.98 2.59 -6.56
CA ALA A 5 2.01 1.50 -6.67
C ALA A 5 2.74 0.17 -6.70
N TYR A 6 2.43 -0.70 -5.74
CA TYR A 6 3.11 -1.97 -5.54
C TYR A 6 2.27 -3.10 -6.17
N ALA A 7 2.85 -3.78 -7.16
CA ALA A 7 2.15 -4.82 -7.92
C ALA A 7 3.03 -6.06 -8.14
N ILE A 8 2.39 -7.15 -8.55
CA ILE A 8 3.06 -8.40 -8.90
C ILE A 8 3.30 -8.45 -10.40
N ALA A 9 4.51 -8.82 -10.80
CA ALA A 9 4.85 -9.11 -12.19
C ALA A 9 4.35 -10.51 -12.57
N ARG A 10 3.05 -10.63 -12.85
CA ARG A 10 2.48 -11.77 -13.56
C ARG A 10 2.59 -11.56 -15.06
N ASN A 11 2.93 -12.62 -15.79
CA ASN A 11 3.13 -12.59 -17.23
C ASN A 11 1.81 -12.81 -17.97
N ASP A 12 0.83 -11.92 -17.74
CA ASP A 12 -0.45 -11.91 -18.45
C ASP A 12 -0.79 -10.51 -18.97
N ASP A 13 -1.46 -10.45 -20.13
CA ASP A 13 -1.77 -9.21 -20.84
C ASP A 13 -2.67 -8.26 -20.03
N GLY A 14 -3.52 -8.80 -19.16
CA GLY A 14 -4.40 -8.02 -18.30
C GLY A 14 -3.60 -7.22 -17.28
N GLN A 15 -2.65 -7.87 -16.62
CA GLN A 15 -1.75 -7.23 -15.64
C GLN A 15 -0.85 -6.18 -16.29
N HIS A 16 -0.33 -6.44 -17.50
CA HIS A 16 0.45 -5.44 -18.23
C HIS A 16 -0.34 -4.18 -18.55
N LYS A 17 -1.60 -4.31 -18.98
CA LYS A 17 -2.49 -3.16 -19.23
C LYS A 17 -2.77 -2.38 -17.95
N PHE A 18 -3.08 -3.07 -16.86
CA PHE A 18 -3.34 -2.45 -15.56
C PHE A 18 -2.11 -1.68 -15.03
N GLN A 19 -0.93 -2.29 -15.05
CA GLN A 19 0.32 -1.64 -14.65
C GLN A 19 0.66 -0.43 -15.53
N SER A 20 0.35 -0.50 -16.84
CA SER A 20 0.54 0.63 -17.75
C SER A 20 -0.41 1.78 -17.44
N ALA A 21 -1.66 1.49 -17.08
CA ALA A 21 -2.61 2.50 -16.63
C ALA A 21 -2.14 3.21 -15.34
N LEU A 22 -1.62 2.46 -14.36
CA LEU A 22 -1.05 3.04 -13.13
C LEU A 22 0.11 4.01 -13.43
N ARG A 23 1.02 3.63 -14.33
CA ARG A 23 2.11 4.52 -14.77
C ARG A 23 1.58 5.76 -15.47
N HIS A 24 0.57 5.61 -16.33
CA HIS A 24 -0.05 6.74 -17.03
C HIS A 24 -0.73 7.73 -16.08
N ILE A 25 -1.32 7.23 -14.98
CA ILE A 25 -1.91 8.06 -13.92
C ILE A 25 -0.83 8.80 -13.11
N GLY A 26 0.43 8.35 -13.16
CA GLY A 26 1.58 9.02 -12.53
C GLY A 26 2.18 8.28 -11.34
N PHE A 27 1.81 7.02 -11.10
CA PHE A 27 2.47 6.21 -10.07
C PHE A 27 3.83 5.68 -10.54
N ASP A 28 4.81 5.67 -9.64
CA ASP A 28 5.98 4.81 -9.76
C ASP A 28 5.59 3.38 -9.43
N VAL A 29 5.48 2.53 -10.47
CA VAL A 29 5.00 1.16 -10.33
C VAL A 29 6.17 0.24 -9.94
N LYS A 30 6.16 -0.21 -8.68
CA LYS A 30 7.10 -1.19 -8.14
C LYS A 30 6.60 -2.61 -8.43
N LEU A 31 7.39 -3.40 -9.16
CA LEU A 31 7.04 -4.76 -9.54
C LEU A 31 7.87 -5.80 -8.80
N LYS A 32 7.19 -6.74 -8.14
CA LYS A 32 7.83 -7.91 -7.51
C LYS A 32 7.66 -9.13 -8.42
N PRO A 33 8.72 -9.89 -8.71
CA PRO A 33 8.60 -11.13 -9.48
C PRO A 33 7.61 -12.08 -8.80
N PHE A 34 6.66 -12.64 -9.56
CA PHE A 34 5.83 -13.72 -9.06
C PHE A 34 6.68 -14.99 -9.01
N ILE A 35 7.01 -15.48 -7.81
CA ILE A 35 7.74 -16.74 -7.63
C ILE A 35 6.73 -17.79 -7.19
N GLU A 36 6.42 -18.70 -8.10
CA GLU A 36 5.63 -19.90 -7.83
C GLU A 36 6.59 -20.97 -7.30
N ARG A 37 6.45 -21.33 -6.02
CA ARG A 37 7.27 -22.40 -5.44
C ARG A 37 6.74 -23.77 -5.82
N SER A 38 7.63 -24.75 -5.78
CA SER A 38 7.29 -26.17 -5.94
C SER A 38 6.27 -26.68 -4.92
N ASP A 39 6.07 -25.98 -3.80
CA ASP A 39 5.09 -26.30 -2.76
C ASP A 39 3.73 -25.60 -2.96
N GLY A 40 3.55 -24.83 -4.04
CA GLY A 40 2.33 -24.07 -4.32
C GLY A 40 2.15 -22.80 -3.48
N SER A 41 3.09 -22.47 -2.59
CA SER A 41 3.06 -21.21 -1.85
C SER A 41 3.44 -20.04 -2.76
N ALA A 42 2.56 -19.03 -2.82
CA ALA A 42 2.91 -17.74 -3.37
C ALA A 42 3.64 -16.94 -2.29
N LYS A 43 4.90 -16.54 -2.54
CA LYS A 43 5.54 -15.48 -1.75
C LYS A 43 5.49 -14.21 -2.56
N GLY A 44 4.85 -13.17 -2.04
CA GLY A 44 4.53 -12.03 -2.89
C GLY A 44 3.94 -10.80 -2.22
N ASP A 45 3.66 -10.80 -0.92
CA ASP A 45 3.24 -9.54 -0.28
C ASP A 45 4.33 -8.47 -0.42
N TRP A 46 3.88 -7.23 -0.36
CA TRP A 46 4.75 -6.08 -0.46
C TRP A 46 5.06 -5.49 0.92
N ASP A 47 4.65 -6.14 2.00
CA ASP A 47 4.58 -5.55 3.34
C ASP A 47 5.93 -5.03 3.80
N VAL A 48 6.97 -5.83 3.65
CA VAL A 48 8.35 -5.42 3.96
C VAL A 48 8.80 -4.26 3.07
N GLY A 49 8.55 -4.33 1.76
CA GLY A 49 9.00 -3.29 0.82
C GLY A 49 8.28 -1.96 1.07
N ILE A 50 6.97 -2.00 1.25
CA ILE A 50 6.14 -0.84 1.62
C ILE A 50 6.61 -0.25 2.94
N THR A 51 6.88 -1.09 3.93
CA THR A 51 7.37 -0.66 5.25
C THR A 51 8.67 0.13 5.14
N ILE A 52 9.63 -0.37 4.36
CA ILE A 52 10.91 0.32 4.12
C ILE A 52 10.68 1.65 3.42
N ASP A 53 9.98 1.65 2.27
CA ASP A 53 9.74 2.87 1.49
C ASP A 53 9.01 3.95 2.31
N VAL A 54 8.02 3.56 3.13
CA VAL A 54 7.31 4.49 4.02
C VAL A 54 8.22 5.04 5.12
N LEU A 55 9.05 4.21 5.76
CA LEU A 55 9.98 4.66 6.82
C LEU A 55 11.07 5.59 6.29
N GLU A 56 11.51 5.40 5.04
CA GLU A 56 12.47 6.28 4.36
C GLU A 56 11.84 7.60 3.91
N ALA A 57 10.57 7.57 3.48
CA ALA A 57 9.84 8.76 3.05
C ALA A 57 9.39 9.64 4.23
N ALA A 58 8.99 9.03 5.35
CA ALA A 58 8.35 9.70 6.49
C ALA A 58 9.10 10.94 7.05
N PRO A 59 10.44 11.01 7.09
CA PRO A 59 11.15 12.22 7.54
C PRO A 59 10.98 13.44 6.62
N ASN A 60 10.54 13.22 5.37
CA ASN A 60 10.55 14.23 4.30
C ASN A 60 9.14 14.60 3.82
N VAL A 61 8.09 14.10 4.47
CA VAL A 61 6.69 14.33 4.09
C VAL A 61 5.85 14.66 5.32
N ASP A 62 4.82 15.48 5.11
CA ASP A 62 3.89 15.84 6.18
C ASP A 62 2.81 14.76 6.41
N GLU A 63 2.50 13.99 5.37
CA GLU A 63 1.43 13.00 5.39
C GLU A 63 1.79 11.75 4.57
N ILE A 64 1.56 10.57 5.16
CA ILE A 64 1.57 9.28 4.49
C ILE A 64 0.12 8.88 4.21
N ILE A 65 -0.17 8.57 2.95
CA ILE A 65 -1.45 8.01 2.51
C ILE A 65 -1.22 6.55 2.14
N LEU A 66 -1.81 5.64 2.91
CA LEU A 66 -1.72 4.19 2.69
C LEU A 66 -3.06 3.66 2.18
N LEU A 67 -3.05 3.07 0.99
CA LEU A 67 -4.22 2.39 0.43
C LEU A 67 -4.08 0.88 0.68
N SER A 68 -4.52 0.42 1.86
CA SER A 68 -4.45 -0.98 2.29
C SER A 68 -5.50 -1.28 3.37
N GLY A 69 -5.94 -2.54 3.42
CA GLY A 69 -6.77 -3.08 4.50
C GLY A 69 -5.99 -3.85 5.57
N ASP A 70 -4.68 -4.06 5.36
CA ASP A 70 -3.87 -5.00 6.12
C ASP A 70 -3.45 -4.48 7.51
N GLY A 71 -3.79 -5.25 8.54
CA GLY A 71 -3.49 -4.93 9.93
C GLY A 71 -1.99 -4.89 10.27
N ASP A 72 -1.15 -5.55 9.48
CA ASP A 72 0.30 -5.61 9.73
C ASP A 72 0.97 -4.22 9.59
N PHE A 73 0.33 -3.30 8.86
CA PHE A 73 0.80 -1.91 8.75
C PHE A 73 0.46 -1.02 9.97
N ALA A 74 -0.31 -1.50 10.96
CA ALA A 74 -0.66 -0.69 12.13
C ALA A 74 0.59 -0.19 12.88
N ILE A 75 1.54 -1.09 13.13
CA ILE A 75 2.82 -0.76 13.80
C ILE A 75 3.64 0.24 12.97
N LEU A 76 3.60 0.12 11.64
CA LEU A 76 4.25 1.08 10.74
C LEU A 76 3.65 2.49 10.91
N LEU A 77 2.32 2.61 10.91
CA LEU A 77 1.64 3.90 11.06
C LEU A 77 1.92 4.53 12.42
N ASP A 78 1.86 3.76 13.50
CA ASP A 78 2.20 4.24 14.84
C ASP A 78 3.65 4.74 14.89
N LYS A 79 4.58 4.01 14.27
CA LYS A 79 5.99 4.37 14.25
C LYS A 79 6.24 5.68 13.53
N VAL A 80 5.64 5.88 12.36
CA VAL A 80 5.85 7.12 11.58
C VAL A 80 5.20 8.33 12.24
N ALA A 81 4.00 8.15 12.81
CA ALA A 81 3.32 9.21 13.54
C ALA A 81 4.11 9.65 14.77
N GLN A 82 4.58 8.70 15.59
CA GLN A 82 5.30 9.02 16.83
C GLN A 82 6.72 9.54 16.59
N LYS A 83 7.46 8.96 15.64
CA LYS A 83 8.87 9.29 15.44
C LYS A 83 9.08 10.53 14.57
N TYR A 84 8.25 10.70 13.55
CA TYR A 84 8.43 11.75 12.54
C TYR A 84 7.34 12.82 12.59
N ASN A 85 6.39 12.70 13.52
CA ASN A 85 5.21 13.59 13.60
C ASN A 85 4.46 13.67 12.26
N CYS A 86 4.50 12.59 11.48
CA CYS A 86 3.88 12.50 10.17
C CYS A 86 2.42 12.09 10.32
N LYS A 87 1.52 12.79 9.64
CA LYS A 87 0.10 12.40 9.62
C LYS A 87 -0.08 11.12 8.82
N THR A 88 -1.00 10.26 9.24
CA THR A 88 -1.27 8.97 8.59
C THR A 88 -2.72 8.90 8.15
N THR A 89 -2.98 8.74 6.85
CA THR A 89 -4.32 8.53 6.31
C THR A 89 -4.41 7.17 5.64
N VAL A 90 -5.40 6.37 6.03
CA VAL A 90 -5.67 5.06 5.44
C VAL A 90 -6.90 5.12 4.54
N TYR A 91 -6.77 4.56 3.34
CA TYR A 91 -7.88 4.21 2.47
C TYR A 91 -8.02 2.69 2.42
N GLY A 92 -9.23 2.18 2.66
CA GLY A 92 -9.48 0.74 2.66
C GLY A 92 -10.96 0.41 2.49
N VAL A 93 -11.27 -0.82 2.13
CA VAL A 93 -12.66 -1.31 2.15
C VAL A 93 -13.03 -1.57 3.61
N ASP A 94 -13.98 -0.79 4.15
CA ASP A 94 -14.31 -0.76 5.59
C ASP A 94 -14.50 -2.16 6.19
N ALA A 95 -15.33 -2.98 5.56
CA ALA A 95 -15.64 -4.34 6.01
C ALA A 95 -14.44 -5.32 5.95
N LEU A 96 -13.37 -4.98 5.24
CA LEU A 96 -12.18 -5.81 5.02
C LEU A 96 -10.91 -5.20 5.62
N THR A 97 -11.02 -4.04 6.27
CA THR A 97 -9.88 -3.34 6.85
C THR A 97 -9.75 -3.72 8.32
N ALA A 98 -8.54 -4.07 8.76
CA ALA A 98 -8.30 -4.39 10.16
C ALA A 98 -8.55 -3.19 11.08
N ASN A 99 -9.35 -3.37 12.14
CA ASN A 99 -9.61 -2.32 13.12
C ASN A 99 -8.32 -1.74 13.74
N GLY A 100 -7.30 -2.59 13.95
CA GLY A 100 -5.99 -2.13 14.42
C GLY A 100 -5.38 -1.07 13.50
N LEU A 101 -5.43 -1.28 12.18
CA LEU A 101 -4.93 -0.31 11.20
C LEU A 101 -5.74 0.99 11.24
N ILE A 102 -7.07 0.90 11.33
CA ILE A 102 -7.96 2.06 11.42
C ILE A 102 -7.61 2.91 12.64
N HIS A 103 -7.39 2.28 13.80
CA HIS A 103 -7.06 2.99 15.04
C HIS A 103 -5.67 3.62 15.03
N SER A 104 -4.67 2.99 14.38
CA SER A 104 -3.32 3.55 14.24
C SER A 104 -3.24 4.69 13.20
N ALA A 105 -4.24 4.80 12.33
CA ALA A 105 -4.31 5.90 11.37
C ALA A 105 -4.82 7.19 12.03
N SER A 106 -4.24 8.34 11.66
CA SER A 106 -4.77 9.66 12.03
C SER A 106 -6.16 9.89 11.41
N LYS A 107 -6.40 9.31 10.23
CA LYS A 107 -7.68 9.36 9.52
C LYS A 107 -7.90 8.08 8.72
N PHE A 108 -9.11 7.54 8.78
CA PHE A 108 -9.56 6.49 7.88
C PHE A 108 -10.59 7.03 6.88
N ILE A 109 -10.47 6.61 5.61
CA ILE A 109 -11.37 6.98 4.53
C ILE A 109 -11.84 5.70 3.82
N PRO A 110 -13.11 5.30 3.96
CA PRO A 110 -13.60 4.09 3.34
C PRO A 110 -13.64 4.22 1.81
N ILE A 111 -13.20 3.18 1.11
CA ILE A 111 -13.43 2.99 -0.31
C ILE A 111 -14.85 2.47 -0.49
N THR A 112 -15.69 3.27 -1.14
CA THR A 112 -17.10 2.99 -1.40
C THR A 112 -17.34 2.81 -2.89
N THR A 113 -18.57 2.46 -3.26
CA THR A 113 -18.99 2.34 -4.67
C THR A 113 -18.78 3.63 -5.47
N LYS A 114 -18.73 4.81 -4.83
CA LYS A 114 -18.43 6.08 -5.51
C LYS A 114 -17.02 6.15 -6.10
N GLN A 115 -16.10 5.32 -5.60
CA GLN A 115 -14.73 5.21 -6.11
C GLN A 115 -14.56 4.01 -7.05
N LEU A 116 -15.58 3.19 -7.24
CA LEU A 116 -15.58 2.09 -8.20
C LEU A 116 -16.18 2.61 -9.50
N ILE A 117 -15.42 2.47 -10.59
CA ILE A 117 -15.79 2.90 -11.95
C ILE A 117 -16.81 1.94 -12.54
#